data_AF-A0A2U9PWG3-F1
#
_entry.id   AF-A0A2U9PWG3-F1
#
_cell.length_a   1.000
_cell.length_b   1.000
_cell.length_c   1.000
_cell.angle_alpha   90.00
_cell.angle_beta   90.00
_cell.angle_gamma   90.00
#
_symmetry.space_group_name_H-M   'P 1'
#
loop_
_entity.id
_entity.type
_entity.pdbx_description
1 polymer ?
#
loop_
_entity_poly.entity_id
_entity_poly.type
_entity_poly.pdbx_seq_one_letter_code
_entity_poly.pdbx_strand_id
1 'polypeptide(L)'
;MERLFSLVVGVLMAVAGAAAPPAQAQDFAITDEVPTLEELTSQLQLLVATQAPDHVKAAQLEGGSRALIVPKMVYRLGVLRAPRGYVEVTGPETHEEGRHTAVINGHRQGSPTIVVPAEWRFIDGRWKLASKSMCNGISALGLPIPCNFQ
;
A
#
# COMPACT_ATOMS: atom_id res chain seq x y z
N MET A 1 50.18 -12.85 -46.16
CA MET A 1 50.53 -11.62 -45.41
C MET A 1 49.99 -10.48 -46.25
N GLU A 2 49.04 -9.65 -45.85
CA GLU A 2 48.70 -9.15 -44.52
C GLU A 2 47.19 -8.96 -44.34
N ARG A 3 46.77 -8.97 -43.08
CA ARG A 3 45.39 -8.76 -42.61
C ARG A 3 45.17 -7.26 -42.43
N LEU A 4 44.00 -6.76 -42.80
CA LEU A 4 43.48 -5.50 -42.27
C LEU A 4 42.11 -5.74 -41.66
N PHE A 5 42.11 -5.66 -40.33
CA PHE A 5 40.99 -5.61 -39.41
C PHE A 5 40.19 -4.33 -39.66
N SER A 6 38.86 -4.40 -39.60
CA SER A 6 38.01 -3.24 -39.27
C SER A 6 37.03 -3.63 -38.16
N LEU A 7 37.19 -2.95 -37.02
CA LEU A 7 36.31 -2.98 -35.83
C LEU A 7 34.91 -2.44 -36.19
N VAL A 8 33.81 -3.12 -35.80
CA VAL A 8 33.00 -2.93 -34.57
C VAL A 8 32.52 -1.49 -34.36
N VAL A 9 31.19 -1.25 -34.35
CA VAL A 9 30.41 -0.79 -33.18
C VAL A 9 28.92 -1.08 -33.45
N GLY A 10 28.36 -2.04 -32.72
CA GLY A 10 26.91 -2.22 -32.60
C GLY A 10 26.35 -1.26 -31.55
N VAL A 11 25.37 -0.46 -31.93
CA VAL A 11 24.62 0.40 -31.00
C VAL A 11 23.53 -0.46 -30.35
N LEU A 12 23.78 -0.91 -29.12
CA LEU A 12 22.75 -1.48 -28.25
C LEU A 12 21.97 -0.33 -27.60
N MET A 13 20.81 0.00 -28.17
CA MET A 13 19.81 0.83 -27.52
C MET A 13 19.21 0.06 -26.34
N ALA A 14 19.66 0.36 -25.13
CA ALA A 14 19.02 -0.12 -23.91
C ALA A 14 17.67 0.60 -23.73
N VAL A 15 16.58 -0.07 -24.07
CA VAL A 15 15.22 0.39 -23.75
C VAL A 15 15.04 0.16 -22.25
N ALA A 16 15.11 1.23 -21.46
CA ALA A 16 14.75 1.20 -20.05
C ALA A 16 13.26 0.84 -19.95
N GLY A 17 12.97 -0.42 -19.62
CA GLY A 17 11.62 -0.88 -19.33
C GLY A 17 11.09 -0.15 -18.11
N ALA A 18 10.22 0.84 -18.32
CA ALA A 18 9.32 1.30 -17.27
C ALA A 18 8.43 0.11 -16.91
N ALA A 19 8.69 -0.52 -15.76
CA ALA A 19 7.84 -1.58 -15.25
C ALA A 19 6.41 -1.02 -15.11
N ALA A 20 5.50 -1.48 -15.97
CA ALA A 20 4.09 -1.22 -15.79
C ALA A 20 3.70 -1.75 -14.40
N PRO A 21 2.89 -1.01 -13.61
CA PRO A 21 2.37 -1.56 -12.37
C PRO A 21 1.65 -2.88 -12.67
N PRO A 22 1.80 -3.91 -11.83
CA PRO A 22 1.21 -5.22 -12.08
C PRO A 22 -0.29 -5.07 -12.36
N ALA A 23 -0.82 -5.83 -13.32
CA ALA A 23 -2.22 -5.76 -13.73
C ALA A 23 -3.20 -5.94 -12.53
N GLN A 24 -2.79 -6.63 -11.47
CA GLN A 24 -3.55 -6.75 -10.21
C GLN A 24 -3.83 -5.41 -9.51
N ALA A 25 -3.01 -4.37 -9.74
CA ALA A 25 -3.19 -3.08 -9.10
C ALA A 25 -4.33 -2.24 -9.71
N GLN A 26 -4.97 -2.66 -10.80
CA GLN A 26 -6.06 -1.91 -11.44
C GLN A 26 -7.43 -2.24 -10.85
N ASP A 27 -7.64 -3.46 -10.35
CA ASP A 27 -8.96 -3.97 -9.92
C ASP A 27 -8.97 -4.57 -8.50
N PHE A 28 -8.02 -4.20 -7.64
CA PHE A 28 -7.92 -4.77 -6.29
C PHE A 28 -9.20 -4.51 -5.47
N ALA A 29 -9.78 -5.57 -4.93
CA ALA A 29 -10.87 -5.54 -3.96
C ALA A 29 -10.85 -6.82 -3.12
N ILE A 30 -11.13 -6.69 -1.83
CA ILE A 30 -11.36 -7.83 -0.94
C ILE A 30 -12.88 -7.96 -0.78
N THR A 31 -13.45 -9.03 -1.32
CA THR A 31 -14.90 -9.21 -1.43
C THR A 31 -15.44 -10.38 -0.63
N ASP A 32 -14.55 -11.25 -0.13
CA ASP A 32 -14.94 -12.40 0.68
C ASP A 32 -15.61 -11.96 1.98
N GLU A 33 -16.54 -12.79 2.47
CA GLU A 33 -17.32 -12.50 3.68
C GLU A 33 -16.42 -12.28 4.89
N VAL A 34 -15.35 -13.06 5.02
CA VAL A 34 -14.32 -12.90 6.04
C VAL A 34 -12.98 -12.65 5.35
N PRO A 35 -12.39 -11.45 5.46
CA PRO A 35 -11.10 -11.16 4.85
C PRO A 35 -9.98 -11.87 5.61
N THR A 36 -8.95 -12.31 4.89
CA THR A 36 -7.76 -12.90 5.49
C THR A 36 -6.71 -11.83 5.85
N LEU A 37 -5.87 -12.11 6.84
CA LEU A 37 -4.75 -11.23 7.21
C LEU A 37 -3.80 -10.92 6.03
N GLU A 38 -3.62 -11.86 5.11
CA GLU A 38 -2.79 -11.68 3.91
C GLU A 38 -3.42 -10.72 2.90
N GLU A 39 -4.74 -10.78 2.71
CA GLU A 39 -5.47 -9.82 1.87
C GLU A 39 -5.43 -8.43 2.47
N LEU A 40 -5.66 -8.31 3.78
CA LEU A 40 -5.56 -7.02 4.49
C LEU A 40 -4.14 -6.45 4.40
N THR A 41 -3.12 -7.29 4.50
CA THR A 41 -1.71 -6.92 4.26
C THR A 41 -1.51 -6.40 2.85
N SER A 42 -2.03 -7.11 1.84
CA SER A 42 -1.95 -6.73 0.43
C SER A 42 -2.64 -5.39 0.17
N GLN A 43 -3.78 -5.13 0.81
CA GLN A 43 -4.47 -3.85 0.73
C GLN A 43 -3.62 -2.70 1.28
N LEU A 44 -2.99 -2.88 2.45
CA LEU A 44 -2.10 -1.87 3.02
C LEU A 44 -0.87 -1.63 2.14
N GLN A 45 -0.26 -2.69 1.62
CA GLN A 45 0.87 -2.56 0.69
C GLN A 45 0.45 -1.82 -0.58
N LEU A 46 -0.72 -2.12 -1.15
CA LEU A 46 -1.27 -1.36 -2.27
C LEU A 46 -1.41 0.13 -1.90
N LEU A 47 -1.89 0.44 -0.70
CA LEU A 47 -2.05 1.82 -0.23
C LEU A 47 -0.70 2.55 -0.05
N VAL A 48 0.28 1.97 0.65
CA VAL A 48 1.47 2.71 1.10
C VAL A 48 2.78 2.36 0.38
N ALA A 49 2.85 1.20 -0.28
CA ALA A 49 4.07 0.69 -0.90
C ALA A 49 4.07 0.72 -2.44
N THR A 50 2.94 1.01 -3.08
CA THR A 50 2.81 1.05 -4.55
C THR A 50 2.39 2.42 -5.11
N GLN A 51 2.58 2.60 -6.41
CA GLN A 51 2.02 3.72 -7.19
C GLN A 51 0.68 3.37 -7.84
N ALA A 52 -0.15 2.51 -7.22
CA ALA A 52 -1.48 2.18 -7.75
C ALA A 52 -2.30 3.45 -8.05
N PRO A 53 -3.16 3.45 -9.09
CA PRO A 53 -3.96 4.61 -9.45
C PRO A 53 -4.81 5.12 -8.28
N ASP A 54 -5.06 6.43 -8.27
CA ASP A 54 -5.82 7.10 -7.20
C ASP A 54 -7.20 6.48 -6.98
N HIS A 55 -7.92 6.12 -8.05
CA HIS A 55 -9.23 5.50 -7.94
C HIS A 55 -9.18 4.14 -7.26
N VAL A 56 -8.12 3.35 -7.51
CA VAL A 56 -7.93 2.05 -6.86
C VAL A 56 -7.65 2.22 -5.38
N LYS A 57 -6.74 3.14 -5.02
CA LYS A 57 -6.44 3.47 -3.63
C LYS A 57 -7.69 4.00 -2.92
N ALA A 58 -8.44 4.90 -3.55
CA ALA A 58 -9.66 5.47 -2.98
C ALA A 58 -10.71 4.40 -2.71
N ALA A 59 -10.84 3.42 -3.59
CA ALA A 59 -11.77 2.30 -3.41
C ALA A 59 -11.45 1.41 -2.19
N GLN A 60 -10.23 1.47 -1.64
CA GLN A 60 -9.81 0.74 -0.43
C GLN A 60 -10.05 1.52 0.87
N LEU A 61 -10.50 2.77 0.79
CA LEU A 61 -10.59 3.67 1.94
C LEU A 61 -12.04 4.05 2.19
N GLU A 62 -12.47 3.99 3.45
CA GLU A 62 -13.81 4.46 3.84
C GLU A 62 -14.04 5.92 3.41
N GLY A 63 -13.06 6.80 3.68
CA GLY A 63 -13.07 8.21 3.25
C GLY A 63 -12.83 8.46 1.76
N GLY A 64 -12.75 7.40 0.94
CA GLY A 64 -12.62 7.48 -0.52
C GLY A 64 -11.50 8.40 -0.99
N SER A 65 -11.82 9.29 -1.94
CA SER A 65 -10.86 10.25 -2.51
C SER A 65 -10.36 11.29 -1.52
N ARG A 66 -11.17 11.68 -0.52
CA ARG A 66 -10.79 12.66 0.52
C ARG A 66 -9.62 12.16 1.36
N ALA A 67 -9.53 10.85 1.55
CA ALA A 67 -8.50 10.19 2.33
C ALA A 67 -7.17 9.97 1.59
N LEU A 68 -7.09 10.19 0.27
CA LEU A 68 -5.93 9.82 -0.55
C LEU A 68 -4.63 10.54 -0.17
N ILE A 69 -4.70 11.69 0.50
CA ILE A 69 -3.52 12.42 0.93
C ILE A 69 -2.63 11.57 1.85
N VAL A 70 -3.23 10.72 2.68
CA VAL A 70 -2.53 9.89 3.67
C VAL A 70 -1.64 8.84 2.99
N PRO A 71 -2.16 7.88 2.20
CA PRO A 71 -1.33 6.86 1.54
C PRO A 71 -0.30 7.47 0.59
N LYS A 72 -0.63 8.58 -0.09
CA LYS A 72 0.33 9.30 -0.95
C LYS A 72 1.50 9.87 -0.16
N MET A 73 1.24 10.45 1.01
CA MET A 73 2.29 10.98 1.87
C MET A 73 3.18 9.85 2.39
N VAL A 74 2.59 8.75 2.88
CA VAL A 74 3.37 7.60 3.36
C VAL A 74 4.24 7.00 2.24
N TYR A 75 3.69 6.85 1.02
CA TYR A 75 4.44 6.38 -0.14
C TYR A 75 5.64 7.29 -0.47
N ARG A 76 5.43 8.61 -0.44
CA ARG A 76 6.44 9.62 -0.71
C ARG A 76 7.56 9.62 0.34
N LEU A 77 7.22 9.45 1.62
CA LEU A 77 8.21 9.26 2.69
C LEU A 77 9.00 7.95 2.49
N GLY A 78 8.36 6.92 1.95
CA GLY A 78 8.98 5.63 1.64
C GLY A 78 9.38 4.83 2.88
N VAL A 79 8.82 5.17 4.04
CA VAL A 79 9.21 4.58 5.34
C VAL A 79 8.61 3.20 5.59
N LEU A 80 7.51 2.84 4.92
CA LEU A 80 6.84 1.54 5.03
C LEU A 80 6.94 0.70 3.76
N ARG A 81 7.99 0.93 2.95
CA ARG A 81 8.23 0.16 1.72
C ARG A 81 9.71 -0.16 1.55
N ALA A 82 9.98 -1.24 0.82
CA ALA A 82 11.34 -1.65 0.53
C ALA A 82 12.13 -0.50 -0.13
N PRO A 83 13.44 -0.36 0.17
CA PRO A 83 14.23 -1.19 1.08
C PRO A 83 14.19 -0.75 2.56
N ARG A 84 13.44 0.31 2.88
CA ARG A 84 13.52 0.98 4.19
C ARG A 84 12.50 0.49 5.21
N GLY A 85 11.52 -0.29 4.79
CA GLY A 85 10.47 -0.79 5.66
C GLY A 85 9.47 -1.68 4.95
N TYR A 86 8.44 -2.08 5.68
CA TYR A 86 7.30 -2.84 5.18
C TYR A 86 6.10 -2.67 6.11
N VAL A 87 4.94 -3.15 5.66
CA VAL A 87 3.71 -3.21 6.45
C VAL A 87 3.14 -4.61 6.36
N GLU A 88 2.59 -5.09 7.47
CA GLU A 88 1.91 -6.36 7.60
C GLU A 88 0.71 -6.23 8.54
N VAL A 89 -0.28 -7.09 8.36
CA VAL A 89 -1.44 -7.23 9.26
C VAL A 89 -1.32 -8.57 9.97
N THR A 90 -1.47 -8.54 11.29
CA THR A 90 -1.41 -9.72 12.15
C THR A 90 -2.64 -9.77 13.05
N GLY A 91 -2.83 -10.91 13.71
CA GLY A 91 -3.79 -11.03 14.80
C GLY A 91 -3.38 -10.29 16.09
N PRO A 92 -4.21 -10.37 17.15
CA PRO A 92 -5.53 -11.03 17.15
C PRO A 92 -6.50 -10.32 16.20
N GLU A 93 -7.37 -11.10 15.55
CA GLU A 93 -8.42 -10.59 14.67
C GLU A 93 -9.81 -10.94 15.20
N THR A 94 -10.77 -10.07 14.90
CA THR A 94 -12.20 -10.35 15.15
C THR A 94 -13.00 -10.07 13.89
N HIS A 95 -14.07 -10.81 13.74
CA HIS A 95 -15.01 -10.63 12.63
C HIS A 95 -16.44 -10.55 13.14
N GLU A 96 -17.14 -9.53 12.67
CA GLU A 96 -18.58 -9.30 12.84
C GLU A 96 -19.17 -8.87 11.49
N GLU A 97 -20.49 -8.92 11.36
CA GLU A 97 -21.18 -8.51 10.13
C GLU A 97 -20.77 -7.08 9.74
N GLY A 98 -20.12 -6.97 8.57
CA GLY A 98 -19.65 -5.69 8.02
C GLY A 98 -18.50 -5.02 8.78
N ARG A 99 -17.90 -5.66 9.79
CA ARG A 99 -16.76 -5.13 10.56
C ARG A 99 -15.72 -6.22 10.82
N HIS A 100 -14.46 -5.93 10.48
CA HIS A 100 -13.33 -6.80 10.79
C HIS A 100 -12.26 -5.99 11.52
N THR A 101 -11.64 -6.54 12.56
CA THR A 101 -10.54 -5.88 13.28
C THR A 101 -9.30 -6.75 13.30
N ALA A 102 -8.13 -6.12 13.22
CA ALA A 102 -6.82 -6.78 13.28
C ALA A 102 -5.75 -5.78 13.71
N VAL A 103 -4.48 -6.19 13.72
CA VAL A 103 -3.35 -5.36 14.13
C VAL A 103 -2.46 -5.05 12.92
N ILE A 104 -2.23 -3.76 12.65
CA ILE A 104 -1.26 -3.31 11.63
C ILE A 104 0.10 -3.15 12.30
N ASN A 105 1.14 -3.75 11.69
CA ASN A 105 2.53 -3.57 12.08
C ASN A 105 3.29 -2.84 10.95
N GLY A 106 3.80 -1.66 11.28
CA GLY A 106 4.64 -0.85 10.39
C GLY A 106 6.11 -0.93 10.81
N HIS A 107 6.95 -1.51 9.96
CA HIS A 107 8.37 -1.67 10.23
C HIS A 107 9.16 -0.66 9.40
N ARG A 108 10.10 0.05 10.03
CA ARG A 108 10.99 0.99 9.35
C ARG A 108 12.40 0.92 9.94
N GLN A 109 13.40 0.98 9.08
CA GLN A 109 14.81 0.88 9.45
C GLN A 109 15.16 1.94 10.50
N GLY A 110 15.82 1.52 11.58
CA GLY A 110 16.29 2.42 12.64
C GLY A 110 15.19 2.98 13.54
N SER A 111 14.00 2.38 13.56
CA SER A 111 12.94 2.72 14.53
C SER A 111 12.25 1.47 15.08
N PRO A 112 11.62 1.56 16.26
CA PRO A 112 10.70 0.53 16.71
C PRO A 112 9.55 0.30 15.73
N THR A 113 9.02 -0.93 15.74
CA THR A 113 7.79 -1.29 15.02
C THR A 113 6.63 -0.47 15.55
N ILE A 114 5.85 0.10 14.63
CA ILE A 114 4.60 0.78 14.93
C ILE A 114 3.49 -0.27 14.97
N VAL A 115 2.71 -0.29 16.05
CA VAL A 115 1.61 -1.24 16.24
C VAL A 115 0.30 -0.47 16.33
N VAL A 116 -0.64 -0.73 15.42
CA VAL A 116 -1.91 0.00 15.32
C VAL A 116 -3.09 -0.98 15.28
N PRO A 117 -3.95 -1.00 16.31
CA PRO A 117 -5.25 -1.66 16.21
C PRO A 117 -6.07 -1.00 15.10
N ALA A 118 -6.55 -1.81 14.17
CA ALA A 118 -7.22 -1.37 12.97
C ALA A 118 -8.55 -2.08 12.76
N GLU A 119 -9.39 -1.43 11.98
CA GLU A 119 -10.75 -1.81 11.67
C GLU A 119 -10.96 -1.62 10.17
N TRP A 120 -11.63 -2.59 9.57
CA TRP A 120 -12.11 -2.58 8.21
C TRP A 120 -13.62 -2.66 8.23
N ARG A 121 -14.25 -1.98 7.27
CA ARG A 121 -15.71 -1.95 7.08
C ARG A 121 -16.07 -2.51 5.73
N PHE A 122 -17.08 -3.38 5.68
CA PHE A 122 -17.62 -3.87 4.42
C PHE A 122 -18.62 -2.86 3.87
N ILE A 123 -18.22 -2.15 2.80
CA ILE A 123 -18.99 -1.04 2.22
C ILE A 123 -18.97 -1.21 0.70
N ASP A 124 -20.13 -1.16 0.05
CA ASP A 124 -20.28 -1.33 -1.40
C ASP A 124 -19.67 -2.63 -1.93
N GLY A 125 -19.87 -3.73 -1.19
CA GLY A 125 -19.39 -5.06 -1.58
C GLY A 125 -17.88 -5.28 -1.46
N ARG A 126 -17.16 -4.44 -0.71
CA ARG A 126 -15.73 -4.61 -0.47
C ARG A 126 -15.30 -4.14 0.93
N TRP A 127 -14.24 -4.74 1.44
CA TRP A 127 -13.60 -4.27 2.68
C TRP A 127 -12.77 -3.02 2.45
N LYS A 128 -13.05 -1.98 3.24
CA LYS A 128 -12.32 -0.70 3.21
C LYS A 128 -11.70 -0.43 4.58
N LEU A 129 -10.47 0.10 4.60
CA LEU A 129 -9.84 0.54 5.84
C LEU A 129 -10.67 1.70 6.44
N ALA A 130 -11.06 1.54 7.70
CA ALA A 130 -11.87 2.55 8.39
C ALA A 130 -11.10 3.86 8.57
N SER A 131 -11.80 4.97 8.47
CA SER A 131 -11.27 6.34 8.63
C SER A 131 -10.65 6.52 10.01
N LYS A 132 -11.25 5.91 11.04
CA LYS A 132 -10.69 5.89 12.41
C LYS A 132 -9.31 5.20 12.45
N SER A 133 -9.16 4.06 11.78
CA SER A 133 -7.90 3.32 11.74
C SER A 133 -6.82 4.05 10.94
N MET A 134 -7.22 4.72 9.87
CA MET A 134 -6.32 5.62 9.14
C MET A 134 -5.80 6.75 10.03
N CYS A 135 -6.68 7.35 10.84
CA CYS A 135 -6.31 8.36 11.81
C CYS A 135 -5.36 7.86 12.90
N ASN A 136 -5.58 6.63 13.40
CA ASN A 136 -4.63 5.99 14.30
C ASN A 136 -3.25 5.83 13.64
N GLY A 137 -3.21 5.44 12.36
CA GLY A 137 -1.98 5.34 11.59
C GLY A 137 -1.25 6.68 11.39
N ILE A 138 -1.99 7.76 11.08
CA ILE A 138 -1.45 9.13 10.98
C ILE A 138 -0.78 9.52 12.30
N SER A 139 -1.48 9.33 13.42
CA SER A 139 -1.00 9.64 14.76
C SER A 139 0.27 8.84 15.09
N ALA A 140 0.25 7.53 14.84
CA ALA A 140 1.38 6.65 15.13
C ALA A 140 2.63 6.96 14.27
N LEU A 141 2.43 7.48 13.06
CA LEU A 141 3.51 7.94 12.18
C LEU A 141 3.96 9.38 12.48
N GLY A 142 3.26 10.12 13.35
CA GLY A 142 3.56 11.52 13.65
C GLY A 142 3.34 12.45 12.45
N LEU A 143 2.39 12.13 11.56
CA LEU A 143 2.13 12.93 10.37
C LEU A 143 1.27 14.16 10.72
N PRO A 144 1.61 15.37 10.24
CA PRO A 144 0.83 16.58 10.49
C PRO A 144 -0.37 16.68 9.53
N ILE A 145 -1.21 15.64 9.51
CA ILE A 145 -2.39 15.55 8.65
C ILE A 145 -3.65 15.55 9.53
N PRO A 146 -4.60 16.48 9.31
CA PRO A 146 -5.84 16.48 10.07
C PRO A 146 -6.72 15.27 9.71
N CYS A 147 -7.48 14.79 10.69
CA CYS A 147 -8.40 13.68 10.57
C CYS A 147 -9.82 14.14 10.18
N ASN A 148 -10.00 14.55 8.92
CA ASN A 148 -11.25 15.13 8.42
C ASN A 148 -11.78 14.44 7.14
N PHE A 149 -11.62 13.11 7.08
CA PHE A 149 -11.94 12.27 5.92
C PHE A 149 -13.32 11.58 5.98
N GLN A 150 -14.19 12.02 6.89
CA GLN A 150 -15.60 11.59 6.95
C GLN A 150 -16.41 12.15 5.77
#